data_AF-A0A5D2JJ52-F1
#
_entry.id   AF-A0A5D2JJ52-F1
#
_cell.length_a   1.000
_cell.length_b   1.000
_cell.length_c   1.000
_cell.angle_alpha   90.00
_cell.angle_beta   90.00
_cell.angle_gamma   90.00
#
_symmetry.space_group_name_H-M   'P 1'
#
loop_
_entity.id
_entity.type
_entity.pdbx_description
1 polymer ?
#
loop_
_entity_poly.entity_id
_entity_poly.type
_entity_poly.pdbx_seq_one_letter_code
_entity_poly.pdbx_strand_id
1 'polypeptide(L)'
;MFSRGKLPGPLRQLQMDLRKLMLPYTALKLKEKKRNNLKDFLNVAGPMGVTHFLVLSKIKTSPVLRVAKTPQGPTLNCALVARRIFSRILL
;
A
#
# COMPACT_ATOMS: atom_id res chain seq x y z
N MET A 1 4.35 -0.88 -2.38
CA MET A 1 3.14 -0.78 -1.52
C MET A 1 3.49 -1.06 -0.07
N PHE A 2 3.06 -0.19 0.83
CA PHE A 2 3.29 -0.31 2.28
C PHE A 2 2.01 0.05 3.04
N SER A 3 2.05 -0.13 4.35
CA SER A 3 0.97 0.08 5.29
C SER A 3 1.39 1.12 6.32
N ARG A 4 0.43 1.94 6.75
CA ARG A 4 0.63 2.89 7.83
C ARG A 4 0.06 2.31 9.11
N GLY A 5 0.96 1.82 9.97
CA GLY A 5 0.62 1.23 11.26
C GLY A 5 0.27 -0.26 11.18
N LYS A 6 -0.25 -0.81 12.28
CA LYS A 6 -0.60 -2.24 12.37
C LYS A 6 -1.92 -2.50 11.66
N LEU A 7 -1.89 -3.28 10.58
CA LEU A 7 -3.08 -3.71 9.88
C LEU A 7 -3.70 -4.99 10.51
N PRO A 8 -5.05 -5.09 10.55
CA PRO A 8 -5.76 -6.32 10.88
C PRO A 8 -5.54 -7.40 9.80
N GLY A 9 -5.74 -8.67 10.17
CA GLY A 9 -5.48 -9.84 9.31
C GLY A 9 -6.02 -9.72 7.88
N PRO A 10 -7.31 -9.39 7.66
CA PRO A 10 -7.88 -9.27 6.32
C PRO A 10 -7.21 -8.19 5.44
N LEU A 11 -6.82 -7.06 6.04
CA LEU A 11 -6.13 -5.99 5.29
C LEU A 11 -4.68 -6.36 4.98
N ARG A 12 -4.04 -7.16 5.84
CA ARG A 12 -2.72 -7.72 5.57
C ARG A 12 -2.77 -8.74 4.42
N GLN A 13 -3.83 -9.53 4.34
CA GLN A 13 -4.07 -10.44 3.22
C GLN A 13 -4.28 -9.65 1.91
N LEU A 14 -5.17 -8.65 1.94
CA LEU A 14 -5.36 -7.74 0.81
C LEU A 14 -4.05 -7.07 0.38
N GLN A 15 -3.19 -6.71 1.35
CA GLN A 15 -1.89 -6.14 1.04
C GLN A 15 -0.95 -7.14 0.34
N MET A 16 -1.00 -8.41 0.71
CA MET A 16 -0.23 -9.45 0.02
C MET A 16 -0.76 -9.68 -1.39
N ASP A 17 -2.08 -9.70 -1.56
CA ASP A 17 -2.72 -9.97 -2.84
C ASP A 17 -2.48 -8.81 -3.82
N LEU A 18 -2.61 -7.55 -3.37
CA LEU A 18 -2.26 -6.38 -4.18
C LEU A 18 -0.77 -6.33 -4.54
N ARG A 19 0.13 -6.81 -3.66
CA ARG A 19 1.56 -6.92 -4.01
C ARG A 19 1.79 -7.96 -5.11
N LYS A 20 1.07 -9.09 -5.08
CA LYS A 20 1.16 -10.14 -6.11
C LYS A 20 0.55 -9.67 -7.44
N LEU A 21 -0.62 -9.04 -7.39
CA LEU A 21 -1.34 -8.53 -8.56
C LEU A 21 -0.51 -7.50 -9.33
N MET A 22 0.24 -6.66 -8.61
CA MET A 22 1.04 -5.57 -9.18
C MET A 22 2.48 -5.98 -9.53
N LEU A 23 2.79 -7.29 -9.58
CA LEU A 23 4.06 -7.78 -10.12
C LEU A 23 4.11 -7.66 -11.65
N PRO A 24 5.29 -7.43 -12.26
CA PRO A 24 6.63 -7.31 -11.66
C PRO A 24 6.99 -5.89 -11.17
N TYR A 25 6.16 -4.88 -11.48
CA TYR A 25 6.46 -3.46 -11.27
C TYR A 25 6.34 -2.98 -9.80
N THR A 26 6.07 -3.91 -8.88
CA THR A 26 6.09 -3.62 -7.45
C THR A 26 7.49 -3.82 -6.90
N ALA A 27 8.06 -2.77 -6.30
CA ALA A 27 9.32 -2.85 -5.58
C ALA A 27 9.23 -3.81 -4.37
N LEU A 28 9.46 -5.10 -4.62
CA LEU A 28 9.46 -6.16 -3.60
C LEU A 28 10.54 -5.94 -2.52
N LYS A 29 11.63 -5.27 -2.89
CA LYS A 29 12.73 -4.92 -1.99
C LYS A 29 12.39 -3.74 -1.05
N LEU A 30 11.35 -2.95 -1.36
CA LEU A 30 10.91 -1.84 -0.51
C LEU A 30 10.06 -2.38 0.64
N LYS A 31 10.74 -2.87 1.69
CA LYS A 31 10.11 -3.38 2.91
C LYS A 31 9.90 -2.25 3.93
N GLU A 32 8.69 -2.16 4.44
CA GLU A 32 8.34 -1.27 5.53
C GLU A 32 8.98 -1.74 6.85
N LYS A 33 9.67 -0.83 7.55
CA LYS A 33 10.03 -1.03 8.97
C LYS A 33 9.12 -0.16 9.83
N LYS A 34 8.86 -0.57 11.07
CA LYS A 34 8.01 0.19 12.01
C LYS A 34 8.47 1.62 12.26
N ARG A 35 9.77 1.90 12.08
CA ARG A 35 10.37 3.23 12.28
C ARG A 35 10.30 4.13 11.04
N ASN A 36 9.95 3.58 9.87
CA ASN A 36 9.97 4.34 8.63
C ASN A 36 8.81 5.33 8.58
N ASN A 37 9.14 6.58 8.26
CA ASN A 37 8.21 7.62 7.91
C ASN A 37 8.00 7.69 6.39
N LEU A 38 6.96 8.40 5.97
CA LEU A 38 6.67 8.61 4.54
C LEU A 38 7.85 9.24 3.79
N LYS A 39 8.60 10.13 4.44
CA LYS A 39 9.79 10.78 3.89
C LYS A 39 10.89 9.78 3.53
N ASP A 40 11.08 8.74 4.34
CA ASP A 40 12.09 7.71 4.08
C ASP A 40 11.74 6.91 2.82
N PHE A 41 10.45 6.65 2.59
CA PHE A 41 10.00 6.01 1.38
C PHE A 41 10.19 6.91 0.15
N LEU A 42 9.93 8.22 0.26
CA LEU A 42 10.17 9.17 -0.83
C LEU A 42 11.65 9.23 -1.23
N ASN A 43 12.56 9.26 -0.25
CA ASN A 43 14.00 9.28 -0.50
C ASN A 43 14.50 8.02 -1.22
N VAL A 44 13.91 6.86 -0.91
CA VAL A 44 14.28 5.58 -1.53
C VAL A 44 13.57 5.34 -2.86
N ALA A 45 12.45 5.99 -3.13
CA ALA A 45 11.66 5.77 -4.34
C ALA A 45 12.40 6.13 -5.63
N GLY A 46 13.16 7.23 -5.64
CA GLY A 46 13.94 7.66 -6.81
C GLY A 46 14.95 6.59 -7.26
N PRO A 47 15.91 6.19 -6.40
CA PRO A 47 16.89 5.15 -6.72
C PRO A 47 16.28 3.79 -7.07
N MET A 48 15.09 3.49 -6.57
CA MET A 48 14.38 2.23 -6.84
C MET A 48 13.46 2.30 -8.08
N GLY A 49 13.38 3.44 -8.78
CA GLY A 49 12.51 3.62 -9.94
C GLY A 49 11.01 3.57 -9.61
N VAL A 50 10.63 3.82 -8.35
CA VAL A 50 9.23 3.75 -7.91
C VAL A 50 8.51 5.05 -8.24
N THR A 51 7.46 4.96 -9.04
CA THR A 51 6.64 6.10 -9.50
C THR A 51 5.34 6.28 -8.73
N HIS A 52 4.81 5.19 -8.15
CA HIS A 52 3.53 5.19 -7.45
C HIS A 52 3.64 4.48 -6.10
N PHE A 53 3.07 5.11 -5.07
CA PHE A 53 2.88 4.53 -3.76
C PHE A 53 1.43 4.14 -3.54
N LEU A 54 1.25 2.88 -3.17
CA LEU A 54 0.01 2.41 -2.56
C LEU A 54 0.24 2.31 -1.06
N VAL A 55 -0.63 2.96 -0.27
CA VAL A 55 -0.56 3.02 1.18
C VAL A 55 -1.89 2.59 1.79
N LEU A 56 -1.91 1.42 2.43
CA LEU A 56 -3.06 0.99 3.23
C LEU A 56 -2.97 1.58 4.64
N SER A 57 -4.05 2.18 5.10
CA SER A 57 -4.15 2.73 6.46
C SER A 57 -5.48 2.31 7.08
N LYS A 58 -5.49 2.02 8.39
CA LYS A 58 -6.72 1.82 9.15
C LYS A 58 -7.09 3.12 9.83
N ILE A 59 -8.27 3.66 9.54
CA ILE A 59 -8.89 4.73 10.35
C ILE A 59 -10.02 4.12 11.20
N LYS A 60 -10.56 4.90 12.16
CA LYS A 60 -11.59 4.42 13.11
C LYS A 60 -12.87 3.95 12.41
N THR A 61 -13.23 4.59 11.30
CA THR A 61 -14.48 4.36 10.56
C THR A 61 -14.34 3.28 9.50
N SER A 62 -13.30 3.34 8.65
CA SER A 62 -13.09 2.40 7.55
C SER A 62 -11.60 2.21 7.24
N PRO A 63 -11.20 1.18 6.49
CA PRO A 63 -9.87 1.15 5.90
C PRO A 63 -9.78 2.10 4.71
N VAL A 64 -8.63 2.74 4.53
CA VAL A 64 -8.38 3.67 3.42
C VAL A 64 -7.17 3.21 2.65
N LEU A 65 -7.30 3.15 1.33
CA LEU A 65 -6.21 2.96 0.39
C LEU A 65 -5.85 4.31 -0.22
N ARG A 66 -4.59 4.73 -0.05
CA ARG A 66 -4.07 5.93 -0.70
C ARG A 66 -3.17 5.55 -1.87
N VAL A 67 -3.38 6.21 -2.99
CA VAL A 67 -2.56 6.06 -4.19
C VAL A 67 -1.91 7.41 -4.46
N ALA A 68 -0.60 7.50 -4.28
CA ALA A 68 0.16 8.74 -4.46
C ALA A 68 1.18 8.56 -5.58
N LYS A 69 1.32 9.56 -6.45
CA LYS A 69 2.40 9.63 -7.43
C LYS A 69 3.61 10.35 -6.82
N THR A 70 4.81 9.80 -6.99
CA THR A 70 6.08 10.34 -6.50
C THR A 70 6.87 11.03 -7.61
N PRO A 71 7.74 12.03 -7.30
CA PRO A 71 7.95 12.69 -6.01
C PRO A 71 6.93 13.82 -5.72
N GLN A 72 6.42 14.48 -6.77
CA GLN A 72 5.33 15.45 -6.68
C GLN A 72 4.20 15.00 -7.61
N GLY A 73 3.09 14.60 -7.03
CA GLY A 73 1.94 14.17 -7.82
C GLY A 73 0.67 14.10 -6.98
N PRO A 74 -0.49 13.93 -7.63
CA PRO A 74 -1.75 13.85 -6.93
C PRO A 74 -1.77 12.63 -6.01
N THR A 75 -2.49 12.77 -4.91
CA THR A 75 -2.79 11.67 -3.98
C THR A 75 -4.28 11.43 -3.97
N LEU A 76 -4.68 10.23 -4.37
CA LEU A 76 -6.06 9.77 -4.30
C LEU A 76 -6.25 9.02 -2.98
N ASN A 77 -7.30 9.37 -2.25
CA ASN A 77 -7.70 8.69 -1.03
C ASN A 77 -9.00 7.93 -1.28
N CYS A 78 -8.92 6.61 -1.36
CA CYS A 78 -10.07 5.75 -1.58
C CYS A 78 -10.47 5.08 -0.27
N ALA A 79 -11.70 5.34 0.20
CA ALA A 79 -12.27 4.58 1.32
C ALA A 79 -12.68 3.18 0.84
N LEU A 80 -12.23 2.15 1.54
CA LEU A 80 -12.56 0.77 1.23
C LEU A 80 -13.88 0.39 1.90
N VAL A 81 -14.88 0.04 1.09
CA VAL A 81 -16.15 -0.49 1.57
C VAL A 81 -16.03 -2.01 1.66
N ALA A 82 -15.99 -2.52 2.89
CA ALA A 82 -15.84 -3.94 3.18
C ALA A 82 -17.14 -4.70 2.88
N ARG A 83 -17.47 -4.92 1.61
CA ARG A 83 -18.53 -5.87 1.22
C ARG A 83 -17.98 -7.23 0.82
N ARG A 84 -16.77 -7.29 0.26
CA ARG A 84 -15.97 -8.53 0.10
C ARG A 84 -14.50 -8.14 0.00
N ILE A 85 -13.75 -8.26 1.10
CA ILE A 85 -12.29 -8.20 1.03
C ILE A 85 -11.90 -9.53 0.39
N PHE A 86 -11.59 -9.47 -0.91
CA PHE A 86 -11.19 -10.58 -1.78
C PHE A 86 -10.51 -11.73 -1.02
N SER A 87 -11.24 -12.79 -0.68
CA SER A 87 -10.66 -14.05 -0.19
C SER A 87 -10.93 -15.21 -1.16
N ARG A 88 -11.35 -14.90 -2.39
CA ARG A 88 -11.92 -15.90 -3.31
C ARG A 88 -11.55 -15.71 -4.79
N ILE A 89 -10.37 -15.19 -5.10
CA ILE A 89 -9.80 -15.22 -6.45
C ILE A 89 -8.41 -15.88 -6.36
N LEU A 90 -8.45 -17.22 -6.33
CA LEU A 90 -7.43 -18.20 -6.72
C LEU A 90 -7.96 -19.58 -6.30
N LEU A 91 -9.05 -20.01 -6.93
CA LEU A 91 -9.54 -21.39 -7.08
C LEU A 91 -10.69 -21.36 -8.10
#